data_AF-A0A158H726-F1
#
_entry.id   AF-A0A158H726-F1
#
_cell.length_a   1.000
_cell.length_b   1.000
_cell.length_c   1.000
_cell.angle_alpha   90.00
_cell.angle_beta   90.00
_cell.angle_gamma   90.00
#
_symmetry.space_group_name_H-M   'P 1'
#
loop_
_entity.id
_entity.type
_entity.pdbx_description
1 polymer ?
#
loop_
_entity_poly.entity_id
_entity_poly.type
_entity_poly.pdbx_seq_one_letter_code
_entity_poly.pdbx_strand_id
1 'polypeptide(L)'
;MNRIRHAAPDWALDSMQMAAVFAQLHLGYRNRRTVSGGPCSCLTPISAGILLISIAAIVSQAHAQTIALPSGTSTVTLQTLSPGSTTFDASAGTVINASTGDGVDGNNAQNWVFTNHGSITGTSWGVSLSSATLNGVTFDNFSSIQGKTAQGVLQTNGGQLTNHAGATIAGAQDGVSMTGAGSSVINDGSITTGSNAYSGVYFAAGGSFNQSATGTVGTNGGTGYGVVFNTGGVAGTNAGMVYGASATYAFWARGAATGTFSNSGTFSAGTGAVLASNGVALTNTGTITGTGGTAVSLTGSGNTLILGTGSVLNGSVASTGTNNVLTLQGSCSADNCSTWTITRIR
;
A
#
# COMPACT_ATOMS: atom_id res chain seq x y z
N MET A 1 -20.30 16.46 51.76
CA MET A 1 -18.89 16.13 52.02
C MET A 1 -18.43 15.16 50.94
N ASN A 2 -17.68 15.63 49.94
CA ASN A 2 -17.07 14.77 48.93
C ASN A 2 -15.67 15.34 48.63
N ARG A 3 -14.61 14.61 49.02
CA ARG A 3 -13.21 15.03 48.83
C ARG A 3 -12.72 14.55 47.46
N ILE A 4 -12.34 15.51 46.62
CA ILE A 4 -11.59 15.31 45.38
C ILE A 4 -10.14 14.95 45.75
N ARG A 5 -9.61 13.83 45.23
CA ARG A 5 -8.17 13.52 45.28
C ARG A 5 -7.52 14.05 44.00
N HIS A 6 -6.54 14.94 44.14
CA HIS A 6 -5.70 15.40 43.03
C HIS A 6 -4.72 14.30 42.62
N ALA A 7 -4.65 14.02 41.32
CA ALA A 7 -3.57 13.23 40.71
C ALA A 7 -2.26 14.04 40.75
N ALA A 8 -1.14 13.34 40.95
CA ALA A 8 0.18 13.95 40.96
C ALA A 8 0.56 14.45 39.55
N PRO A 9 1.34 15.53 39.39
CA PRO A 9 1.75 16.02 38.08
C PRO A 9 2.93 15.22 37.50
N ASP A 10 2.95 15.07 36.18
CA ASP A 10 3.85 14.20 35.38
C ASP A 10 5.36 14.46 35.51
N TRP A 11 5.82 15.51 36.20
CA TRP A 11 7.26 15.77 36.39
C TRP A 11 7.94 14.80 37.39
N ALA A 12 7.16 14.01 38.13
CA ALA A 12 7.69 13.02 39.08
C ALA A 12 8.18 11.72 38.40
N LEU A 13 7.79 11.44 37.16
CA LEU A 13 8.20 10.22 36.43
C LEU A 13 9.58 10.37 35.77
N ASP A 14 9.92 11.55 35.26
CA ASP A 14 11.23 11.83 34.63
C ASP A 14 12.40 11.83 35.64
N SER A 15 12.14 12.22 36.88
CA SER A 15 13.14 12.23 37.94
C SER A 15 13.51 10.82 38.45
N MET A 16 12.64 9.82 38.27
CA MET A 16 12.92 8.43 38.64
C MET A 16 13.77 7.70 37.58
N GLN A 17 13.65 8.05 36.30
CA GLN A 17 14.48 7.45 35.24
C GLN A 17 15.93 7.97 35.28
N MET A 18 16.13 9.24 35.62
CA MET A 18 17.47 9.82 35.83
C MET A 18 18.23 9.19 37.01
N ALA A 19 17.54 8.82 38.09
CA ALA A 19 18.16 8.15 39.24
C ALA A 19 18.61 6.71 38.93
N ALA A 20 17.89 6.00 38.05
CA ALA A 20 18.23 4.63 37.66
C ALA A 20 19.52 4.55 36.81
N VAL A 21 19.75 5.55 35.95
CA VAL A 21 20.97 5.63 35.11
C VAL A 21 22.21 5.98 35.96
N PHE A 22 22.07 6.82 36.99
CA PHE A 22 23.16 7.11 37.93
C PHE A 22 23.53 5.91 38.83
N ALA A 23 22.57 5.05 39.17
CA ALA A 23 22.83 3.84 39.95
C ALA A 23 23.59 2.75 39.18
N GLN A 24 23.35 2.60 37.86
CA GLN A 24 24.08 1.63 37.04
C GLN A 24 25.55 2.03 36.79
N LEU A 25 25.88 3.32 36.78
CA LEU A 25 27.26 3.78 36.64
C LEU A 25 28.10 3.59 37.92
N HIS A 26 27.48 3.58 39.09
CA HIS A 26 28.17 3.40 40.38
C HIS A 26 28.42 1.94 40.79
N LEU A 27 27.70 0.96 40.21
CA LEU A 27 27.92 -0.46 40.50
C LEU A 27 28.98 -1.15 39.62
N GLY A 28 29.35 -0.55 38.47
CA GLY A 28 30.40 -1.09 37.59
C GLY A 28 31.83 -0.98 38.15
N TYR A 29 32.06 -0.18 39.20
CA TYR A 29 33.39 0.12 39.71
C TYR A 29 33.77 -0.59 41.02
N ARG A 30 32.85 -1.37 41.64
CA ARG A 30 33.09 -2.01 42.95
C ARG A 30 33.37 -3.52 42.94
N ASN A 31 33.36 -4.20 41.79
CA ASN A 31 33.59 -5.65 41.71
C ASN A 31 34.84 -6.05 40.91
N ARG A 32 36.02 -5.61 41.34
CA ARG A 32 37.29 -6.16 40.86
C ARG A 32 38.40 -6.14 41.92
N ARG A 33 38.20 -6.86 43.03
CA ARG A 33 39.29 -7.31 43.93
C ARG A 33 38.89 -8.57 44.67
N THR A 34 39.45 -9.73 44.25
CA THR A 34 40.10 -10.77 45.10
C THR A 34 40.35 -12.03 44.27
N VAL A 35 41.54 -12.17 43.69
CA VAL A 35 42.25 -13.46 43.58
C VAL A 35 43.75 -13.17 43.73
N SER A 36 44.39 -13.86 44.68
CA SER A 36 45.78 -13.72 45.08
C SER A 36 46.74 -14.50 44.19
N GLY A 37 47.97 -13.98 44.00
CA GLY A 37 49.16 -14.82 43.80
C GLY A 37 50.07 -14.40 42.64
N GLY A 38 51.11 -13.59 42.91
CA GLY A 38 52.25 -13.38 41.99
C GLY A 38 52.98 -12.05 42.24
N PRO A 39 54.32 -12.02 42.34
CA PRO A 39 55.05 -10.82 42.75
C PRO A 39 55.48 -9.92 41.58
N CYS A 40 55.63 -8.63 41.92
CA CYS A 40 56.47 -7.60 41.30
C CYS A 40 56.20 -7.20 39.85
N SER A 41 55.58 -6.03 39.67
CA SER A 41 55.85 -5.14 38.52
C SER A 41 55.52 -3.68 38.88
N CYS A 42 56.41 -2.80 38.42
CA CYS A 42 56.62 -1.42 38.87
C CYS A 42 55.46 -0.45 38.60
N LEU A 43 55.31 0.51 39.52
CA LEU A 43 54.58 1.77 39.34
C LEU A 43 55.38 2.72 38.44
N THR A 44 54.71 3.37 37.48
CA THR A 44 55.02 4.75 37.07
C THR A 44 53.71 5.54 36.95
N PRO A 45 53.65 6.80 37.43
CA PRO A 45 52.52 7.69 37.23
C PRO A 45 52.83 8.70 36.12
N ILE A 46 51.97 8.86 35.11
CA ILE A 46 51.94 10.08 34.30
C ILE A 46 50.49 10.54 34.12
N SER A 47 50.26 11.74 34.64
CA SER A 47 49.14 12.66 34.43
C SER A 47 48.75 12.84 32.96
N ALA A 48 47.47 13.08 32.70
CA ALA A 48 46.98 14.43 32.37
C ALA A 48 45.63 14.38 31.63
N GLY A 49 44.65 15.04 32.24
CA GLY A 49 43.62 15.88 31.64
C GLY A 49 43.04 15.51 30.28
N ILE A 50 41.78 15.05 30.29
CA ILE A 50 40.80 15.51 29.31
C ILE A 50 39.64 16.12 30.08
N LEU A 51 39.58 17.45 30.01
CA LEU A 51 38.48 18.28 30.49
C LEU A 51 37.31 18.16 29.51
N LEU A 52 36.13 18.00 30.08
CA LEU A 52 34.80 17.93 29.46
C LEU A 52 34.56 18.89 28.30
N ILE A 53 33.94 18.40 27.23
CA ILE A 53 32.71 19.00 26.69
C ILE A 53 31.82 17.87 26.16
N SER A 54 31.04 17.24 27.04
CA SER A 54 29.85 16.50 26.60
C SER A 54 28.77 17.53 26.32
N ILE A 55 28.72 18.05 25.08
CA ILE A 55 27.48 18.62 24.53
C ILE A 55 26.50 17.44 24.55
N ALA A 56 25.66 17.36 25.59
CA ALA A 56 24.41 16.64 25.51
C ALA A 56 23.59 17.39 24.46
N ALA A 57 23.76 17.01 23.19
CA ALA A 57 22.75 17.24 22.20
C ALA A 57 21.53 16.49 22.74
N ILE A 58 20.65 17.21 23.44
CA ILE A 58 19.26 16.84 23.56
C ILE A 58 18.77 16.88 22.12
N VAL A 59 18.99 15.79 21.40
CA VAL A 59 18.25 15.51 20.18
C VAL A 59 16.84 15.33 20.72
N SER A 60 16.08 16.42 20.81
CA SER A 60 14.64 16.31 20.91
C SER A 60 14.28 15.44 19.72
N GLN A 61 13.84 14.20 19.97
CA GLN A 61 13.10 13.48 18.96
C GLN A 61 11.95 14.42 18.61
N ALA A 62 12.07 15.08 17.47
CA ALA A 62 10.97 15.82 16.91
C ALA A 62 9.92 14.76 16.61
N HIS A 63 9.02 14.52 17.56
CA HIS A 63 7.79 13.81 17.28
C HIS A 63 7.15 14.58 16.14
N ALA A 64 7.05 13.96 14.98
CA ALA A 64 6.31 14.54 13.88
C ALA A 64 4.89 14.79 14.40
N GLN A 65 4.55 16.06 14.64
CA GLN A 65 3.25 16.43 15.15
C GLN A 65 2.22 16.00 14.10
N THR A 66 1.33 15.09 14.49
CA THR A 66 0.22 14.67 13.64
C THR A 66 -0.88 15.73 13.71
N ILE A 67 -1.24 16.29 12.56
CA ILE A 67 -2.26 17.33 12.46
C ILE A 67 -3.61 16.68 12.17
N ALA A 68 -4.56 16.87 13.09
CA ALA A 68 -5.92 16.36 12.91
C ALA A 68 -6.67 17.18 11.85
N LEU A 69 -7.36 16.51 10.92
CA LEU A 69 -8.20 17.16 9.94
C LEU A 69 -9.54 17.58 10.56
N PRO A 70 -10.04 18.79 10.25
CA PRO A 70 -11.37 19.20 10.68
C PRO A 70 -12.46 18.49 9.87
N SER A 71 -13.62 18.30 10.49
CA SER A 71 -14.86 17.97 9.76
C SER A 71 -15.39 19.21 9.04
N GLY A 72 -16.07 19.03 7.91
CA GLY A 72 -16.64 20.16 7.18
C GLY A 72 -17.16 19.82 5.79
N THR A 73 -17.62 20.86 5.10
CA THR A 73 -18.20 20.76 3.74
C THR A 73 -17.32 21.42 2.67
N SER A 74 -16.07 21.72 3.00
CA SER A 74 -15.09 22.31 2.09
C SER A 74 -13.90 21.37 1.95
N THR A 75 -13.17 21.48 0.84
CA THR A 75 -11.89 20.79 0.67
C THR A 75 -10.92 21.14 1.79
N VAL A 76 -10.35 20.12 2.42
CA VAL A 76 -9.26 20.29 3.37
C VAL A 76 -7.95 20.30 2.59
N THR A 77 -7.33 21.48 2.47
CA THR A 77 -6.05 21.66 1.77
C THR A 77 -4.90 21.56 2.77
N LEU A 78 -4.13 20.47 2.73
CA LEU A 78 -3.13 20.13 3.75
C LEU A 78 -2.04 21.22 3.87
N GLN A 79 -1.59 21.76 2.74
CA GLN A 79 -0.61 22.83 2.66
C GLN A 79 -1.03 24.14 3.34
N THR A 80 -2.34 24.42 3.46
CA THR A 80 -2.83 25.63 4.13
C THR A 80 -3.24 25.37 5.57
N LEU A 81 -3.70 24.16 5.87
CA LEU A 81 -4.12 23.75 7.21
C LEU A 81 -2.95 23.81 8.20
N SER A 82 -1.78 23.29 7.82
CA SER A 82 -0.57 23.36 8.64
C SER A 82 0.68 23.38 7.76
N PRO A 83 1.13 24.57 7.32
CA PRO A 83 2.33 24.71 6.49
C PRO A 83 3.57 24.09 7.16
N GLY A 84 4.27 23.23 6.43
CA GLY A 84 5.49 22.56 6.92
C GLY A 84 5.26 21.29 7.73
N SER A 85 4.01 20.98 8.12
CA SER A 85 3.68 19.66 8.67
C SER A 85 3.58 18.63 7.57
N THR A 86 4.12 17.44 7.79
CA THR A 86 4.06 16.34 6.81
C THR A 86 3.04 15.27 7.19
N THR A 87 2.59 15.22 8.44
CA THR A 87 1.76 14.13 8.97
C THR A 87 0.36 14.64 9.34
N PHE A 88 -0.66 14.03 8.76
CA PHE A 88 -2.06 14.40 8.94
C PHE A 88 -2.93 13.18 9.23
N ASP A 89 -3.96 13.37 10.04
CA ASP A 89 -4.90 12.32 10.42
C ASP A 89 -6.35 12.81 10.35
N ALA A 90 -7.18 12.16 9.55
CA ALA A 90 -8.63 12.26 9.67
C ALA A 90 -9.08 11.24 10.71
N SER A 91 -9.05 11.62 11.99
CA SER A 91 -9.37 10.74 13.11
C SER A 91 -10.77 10.14 13.02
N ALA A 92 -11.02 9.08 13.80
CA ALA A 92 -12.34 8.45 13.86
C ALA A 92 -13.43 9.47 14.21
N GLY A 93 -14.51 9.48 13.43
CA GLY A 93 -15.60 10.46 13.56
C GLY A 93 -15.43 11.72 12.73
N THR A 94 -14.27 11.96 12.12
CA THR A 94 -14.11 13.05 11.14
C THR A 94 -15.00 12.80 9.92
N VAL A 95 -15.83 13.78 9.57
CA VAL A 95 -16.68 13.76 8.38
C VAL A 95 -16.35 14.96 7.50
N ILE A 96 -15.75 14.68 6.34
CA ILE A 96 -15.51 15.67 5.28
C ILE A 96 -16.45 15.34 4.14
N ASN A 97 -17.36 16.25 3.81
CA ASN A 97 -18.28 16.10 2.68
C ASN A 97 -18.24 17.36 1.84
N ALA A 98 -17.15 17.52 1.08
CA ALA A 98 -16.88 18.71 0.31
C ALA A 98 -17.98 18.96 -0.73
N SER A 99 -18.64 20.12 -0.66
CA SER A 99 -19.70 20.53 -1.59
C SER A 99 -19.17 20.94 -2.96
N THR A 100 -17.87 21.20 -3.06
CA THR A 100 -17.12 21.52 -4.28
C THR A 100 -15.69 21.01 -4.13
N GLY A 101 -15.03 20.68 -5.23
CA GLY A 101 -13.63 20.22 -5.21
C GLY A 101 -13.47 18.86 -4.51
N ASP A 102 -12.33 18.67 -3.89
CA ASP A 102 -11.93 17.39 -3.31
C ASP A 102 -12.32 17.28 -1.85
N GLY A 103 -12.32 16.07 -1.29
CA GLY A 103 -12.42 15.91 0.16
C GLY A 103 -11.15 16.44 0.84
N VAL A 104 -10.01 15.87 0.45
CA VAL A 104 -8.67 16.30 0.90
C VAL A 104 -7.77 16.53 -0.30
N ASP A 105 -7.03 17.65 -0.28
CA ASP A 105 -6.03 18.00 -1.29
C ASP A 105 -4.66 18.25 -0.63
N GLY A 106 -3.63 17.60 -1.15
CA GLY A 106 -2.22 17.83 -0.79
C GLY A 106 -1.39 18.02 -2.06
N ASN A 107 -0.82 19.21 -2.25
CA ASN A 107 -0.07 19.54 -3.46
C ASN A 107 1.38 19.00 -3.44
N ASN A 108 2.23 19.44 -4.38
CA ASN A 108 3.63 19.01 -4.46
C ASN A 108 4.61 19.86 -3.62
N ALA A 109 4.15 20.66 -2.67
CA ALA A 109 5.02 21.53 -1.87
C ALA A 109 5.88 20.75 -0.86
N GLN A 110 5.41 19.57 -0.43
CA GLN A 110 6.13 18.69 0.51
C GLN A 110 5.67 17.25 0.33
N ASN A 111 6.23 16.35 1.12
CA ASN A 111 5.82 14.95 1.20
C ASN A 111 4.72 14.79 2.24
N TRP A 112 3.79 13.87 2.01
CA TRP A 112 2.62 13.69 2.88
C TRP A 112 2.58 12.29 3.46
N VAL A 113 2.37 12.23 4.76
CA VAL A 113 1.94 11.04 5.50
C VAL A 113 0.51 11.30 5.93
N PHE A 114 -0.44 10.61 5.32
CA PHE A 114 -1.85 10.80 5.58
C PHE A 114 -2.49 9.51 6.10
N THR A 115 -3.24 9.62 7.19
CA THR A 115 -4.05 8.53 7.73
C THR A 115 -5.52 8.92 7.74
N ASN A 116 -6.41 8.03 7.27
CA ASN A 116 -7.85 8.23 7.31
C ASN A 116 -8.54 7.17 8.16
N HIS A 117 -9.07 7.58 9.32
CA HIS A 117 -10.04 6.84 10.12
C HIS A 117 -11.47 7.39 10.00
N GLY A 118 -11.68 8.46 9.24
CA GLY A 118 -12.94 9.16 9.06
C GLY A 118 -13.69 8.81 7.76
N SER A 119 -14.72 9.60 7.46
CA SER A 119 -15.46 9.53 6.20
C SER A 119 -15.13 10.75 5.35
N ILE A 120 -14.53 10.52 4.19
CA ILE A 120 -14.10 11.57 3.27
C ILE A 120 -14.88 11.43 1.98
N THR A 121 -15.59 12.48 1.61
CA THR A 121 -16.32 12.58 0.36
C THR A 121 -15.95 13.88 -0.33
N GLY A 122 -15.41 13.78 -1.53
CA GLY A 122 -15.18 14.91 -2.42
C GLY A 122 -16.20 14.94 -3.55
N THR A 123 -16.50 16.14 -4.04
CA THR A 123 -17.32 16.30 -5.24
C THR A 123 -16.54 15.86 -6.48
N SER A 124 -15.27 16.21 -6.59
CA SER A 124 -14.35 15.74 -7.64
C SER A 124 -13.61 14.48 -7.19
N TRP A 125 -12.45 14.62 -6.54
CA TRP A 125 -11.68 13.52 -5.98
C TRP A 125 -12.02 13.31 -4.51
N GLY A 126 -12.06 12.07 -4.03
CA GLY A 126 -12.17 11.84 -2.58
C GLY A 126 -10.94 12.39 -1.87
N VAL A 127 -9.76 11.96 -2.31
CA VAL A 127 -8.46 12.45 -1.86
C VAL A 127 -7.53 12.63 -3.07
N SER A 128 -6.89 13.79 -3.18
CA SER A 128 -5.88 14.10 -4.20
C SER A 128 -4.56 14.44 -3.51
N LEU A 129 -3.50 13.66 -3.75
CA LEU A 129 -2.17 13.89 -3.17
C LEU A 129 -1.10 13.89 -4.26
N SER A 130 -0.26 14.91 -4.25
CA SER A 130 1.03 14.94 -4.95
C SER A 130 2.15 14.97 -3.91
N SER A 131 3.40 15.05 -4.31
CA SER A 131 4.50 15.18 -3.35
C SER A 131 5.70 15.90 -3.95
N ALA A 132 6.53 16.48 -3.09
CA ALA A 132 7.77 17.16 -3.50
C ALA A 132 8.77 16.19 -4.15
N THR A 133 8.88 14.97 -3.60
CA THR A 133 9.71 13.90 -4.19
C THR A 133 8.85 12.83 -4.84
N LEU A 134 9.39 12.16 -5.86
CA LEU A 134 8.76 10.96 -6.44
C LEU A 134 8.51 9.93 -5.33
N ASN A 135 7.31 9.36 -5.30
CA ASN A 135 6.85 8.43 -4.27
C ASN A 135 6.91 8.97 -2.83
N GLY A 136 6.76 10.28 -2.68
CA GLY A 136 6.79 10.98 -1.38
C GLY A 136 5.48 10.95 -0.60
N VAL A 137 4.46 10.23 -1.05
CA VAL A 137 3.20 10.04 -0.33
C VAL A 137 3.18 8.67 0.36
N THR A 138 2.85 8.65 1.65
CA THR A 138 2.40 7.46 2.39
C THR A 138 0.97 7.69 2.83
N PHE A 139 0.06 6.80 2.43
CA PHE A 139 -1.36 6.96 2.71
C PHE A 139 -1.97 5.66 3.24
N ASP A 140 -2.49 5.70 4.47
CA ASP A 140 -3.29 4.64 5.07
C ASP A 140 -4.77 5.02 5.13
N ASN A 141 -5.63 4.19 4.55
CA ASN A 141 -7.09 4.30 4.66
C ASN A 141 -7.65 3.16 5.52
N PHE A 142 -8.26 3.51 6.64
CA PHE A 142 -8.94 2.59 7.57
C PHE A 142 -10.47 2.68 7.52
N SER A 143 -11.02 3.61 6.73
CA SER A 143 -12.47 3.86 6.69
C SER A 143 -12.91 4.20 5.27
N SER A 144 -13.69 5.26 5.05
CA SER A 144 -14.36 5.50 3.76
C SER A 144 -13.84 6.72 3.03
N ILE A 145 -13.60 6.53 1.72
CA ILE A 145 -13.26 7.59 0.78
C ILE A 145 -14.16 7.48 -0.45
N GLN A 146 -14.76 8.60 -0.87
CA GLN A 146 -15.57 8.67 -2.08
C GLN A 146 -15.24 9.92 -2.91
N GLY A 147 -14.95 9.71 -4.20
CA GLY A 147 -14.96 10.77 -5.22
C GLY A 147 -16.22 10.68 -6.08
N LYS A 148 -17.04 11.73 -6.09
CA LYS A 148 -18.38 11.69 -6.74
C LYS A 148 -18.35 11.85 -8.25
N THR A 149 -17.40 12.59 -8.83
CA THR A 149 -17.30 12.78 -10.29
C THR A 149 -15.99 12.31 -10.88
N ALA A 150 -14.97 12.05 -10.05
CA ALA A 150 -13.65 11.61 -10.48
C ALA A 150 -13.18 10.41 -9.63
N GLN A 151 -11.87 10.35 -9.33
CA GLN A 151 -11.28 9.23 -8.60
C GLN A 151 -11.62 9.23 -7.11
N GLY A 152 -11.67 8.04 -6.50
CA GLY A 152 -11.68 7.93 -5.04
C GLY A 152 -10.39 8.49 -4.44
N VAL A 153 -9.25 7.99 -4.94
CA VAL A 153 -7.91 8.49 -4.60
C VAL A 153 -7.10 8.75 -5.87
N LEU A 154 -6.44 9.90 -5.94
CA LEU A 154 -5.46 10.25 -6.97
C LEU A 154 -4.09 10.53 -6.31
N GLN A 155 -3.04 9.81 -6.74
CA GLN A 155 -1.66 10.10 -6.35
C GLN A 155 -0.81 10.49 -7.57
N THR A 156 -0.54 11.79 -7.73
CA THR A 156 0.02 12.31 -9.00
C THR A 156 1.54 12.15 -9.13
N ASN A 157 2.28 12.16 -8.03
CA ASN A 157 3.73 11.91 -8.01
C ASN A 157 4.07 10.54 -7.41
N GLY A 158 3.09 9.62 -7.43
CA GLY A 158 3.18 8.28 -6.87
C GLY A 158 3.22 8.26 -5.35
N GLY A 159 3.59 7.11 -4.80
CA GLY A 159 3.61 6.87 -3.36
C GLY A 159 3.13 5.48 -3.00
N GLN A 160 2.88 5.29 -1.72
CA GLN A 160 2.24 4.10 -1.17
C GLN A 160 0.83 4.44 -0.72
N LEU A 161 -0.13 3.60 -1.11
CA LEU A 161 -1.48 3.57 -0.58
C LEU A 161 -1.74 2.20 0.04
N THR A 162 -2.19 2.18 1.28
CA THR A 162 -2.69 0.98 1.97
C THR A 162 -4.17 1.18 2.27
N ASN A 163 -5.03 0.38 1.65
CA ASN A 163 -6.46 0.32 1.97
C ASN A 163 -6.71 -0.87 2.89
N HIS A 164 -6.89 -0.61 4.18
CA HIS A 164 -6.97 -1.63 5.22
C HIS A 164 -8.27 -2.44 5.17
N ALA A 165 -8.30 -3.56 5.88
CA ALA A 165 -9.48 -4.41 5.98
C ALA A 165 -10.70 -3.62 6.51
N GLY A 166 -11.84 -3.79 5.84
CA GLY A 166 -13.08 -3.06 6.16
C GLY A 166 -13.14 -1.62 5.61
N ALA A 167 -12.03 -1.08 5.13
CA ALA A 167 -11.99 0.23 4.50
C ALA A 167 -12.52 0.18 3.06
N THR A 168 -13.07 1.30 2.59
CA THR A 168 -13.63 1.44 1.24
C THR A 168 -13.07 2.65 0.52
N ILE A 169 -12.68 2.47 -0.73
CA ILE A 169 -12.37 3.56 -1.66
C ILE A 169 -13.30 3.43 -2.86
N ALA A 170 -14.04 4.48 -3.18
CA ALA A 170 -14.94 4.52 -4.32
C ALA A 170 -14.70 5.76 -5.18
N GLY A 171 -14.52 5.58 -6.48
CA GLY A 171 -14.48 6.67 -7.45
C GLY A 171 -15.59 6.51 -8.48
N ALA A 172 -16.14 7.62 -8.97
CA ALA A 172 -17.00 7.59 -10.15
C ALA A 172 -16.21 7.26 -11.42
N GLN A 173 -14.96 7.70 -11.49
CA GLN A 173 -13.94 7.21 -12.44
C GLN A 173 -13.16 6.07 -11.77
N ASP A 174 -11.82 6.12 -11.71
CA ASP A 174 -11.06 5.06 -11.06
C ASP A 174 -11.27 5.06 -9.54
N GLY A 175 -11.29 3.90 -8.90
CA GLY A 175 -11.25 3.83 -7.44
C GLY A 175 -9.97 4.47 -6.91
N VAL A 176 -8.84 4.01 -7.45
CA VAL A 176 -7.50 4.54 -7.19
C VAL A 176 -6.77 4.77 -8.52
N SER A 177 -6.20 5.96 -8.70
CA SER A 177 -5.31 6.29 -9.81
C SER A 177 -3.92 6.70 -9.32
N MET A 178 -2.91 5.94 -9.74
CA MET A 178 -1.51 6.16 -9.41
C MET A 178 -0.78 6.59 -10.68
N THR A 179 -0.33 7.84 -10.77
CA THR A 179 0.31 8.33 -12.00
C THR A 179 1.83 8.38 -11.93
N GLY A 180 2.43 8.36 -10.73
CA GLY A 180 3.88 8.29 -10.56
C GLY A 180 4.44 6.89 -10.79
N ALA A 181 5.63 6.80 -11.39
CA ALA A 181 6.32 5.52 -11.59
C ALA A 181 6.77 4.92 -10.25
N GLY A 182 6.66 3.59 -10.12
CA GLY A 182 7.06 2.88 -8.90
C GLY A 182 6.08 3.04 -7.73
N SER A 183 4.86 3.50 -8.02
CA SER A 183 3.76 3.57 -7.05
C SER A 183 3.41 2.19 -6.48
N SER A 184 2.92 2.14 -5.24
CA SER A 184 2.49 0.91 -4.59
C SER A 184 1.08 1.03 -4.03
N VAL A 185 0.24 0.04 -4.31
CA VAL A 185 -1.09 -0.10 -3.71
C VAL A 185 -1.17 -1.44 -2.99
N ILE A 186 -1.48 -1.39 -1.70
CA ILE A 186 -1.80 -2.55 -0.86
C ILE A 186 -3.30 -2.51 -0.57
N ASN A 187 -4.02 -3.59 -0.86
CA ASN A 187 -5.45 -3.66 -0.64
C ASN A 187 -5.87 -4.87 0.19
N ASP A 188 -6.44 -4.59 1.35
CA ASP A 188 -7.12 -5.53 2.23
C ASP A 188 -8.63 -5.24 2.33
N GLY A 189 -9.05 -4.05 1.91
CA GLY A 189 -10.44 -3.58 1.89
C GLY A 189 -11.11 -3.67 0.52
N SER A 190 -12.04 -2.75 0.25
CA SER A 190 -12.74 -2.66 -1.03
C SER A 190 -12.33 -1.41 -1.81
N ILE A 191 -11.96 -1.59 -3.08
CA ILE A 191 -11.71 -0.49 -4.02
C ILE A 191 -12.67 -0.65 -5.20
N THR A 192 -13.44 0.40 -5.49
CA THR A 192 -14.48 0.35 -6.51
C THR A 192 -14.47 1.52 -7.49
N THR A 193 -14.87 1.23 -8.73
CA THR A 193 -15.21 2.24 -9.74
C THR A 193 -16.73 2.27 -9.99
N GLY A 194 -17.26 3.44 -10.32
CA GLY A 194 -18.66 3.67 -10.70
C GLY A 194 -18.92 3.62 -12.20
N SER A 195 -17.91 3.36 -13.03
CA SER A 195 -18.01 3.49 -14.50
C SER A 195 -17.49 2.26 -15.25
N ASN A 196 -17.95 2.08 -16.50
CA ASN A 196 -17.49 1.01 -17.38
C ASN A 196 -16.17 1.29 -18.10
N ALA A 197 -15.76 2.54 -18.17
CA ALA A 197 -14.56 2.96 -18.90
C ALA A 197 -13.31 3.02 -18.01
N TYR A 198 -13.49 2.88 -16.69
CA TYR A 198 -12.45 3.11 -15.68
C TYR A 198 -12.19 1.86 -14.86
N SER A 199 -11.20 1.94 -13.99
CA SER A 199 -10.62 0.80 -13.27
C SER A 199 -10.86 0.90 -11.78
N GLY A 200 -10.96 -0.23 -11.08
CA GLY A 200 -10.83 -0.20 -9.63
C GLY A 200 -9.47 0.39 -9.22
N VAL A 201 -8.38 -0.11 -9.81
CA VAL A 201 -7.03 0.43 -9.63
C VAL A 201 -6.35 0.65 -10.97
N TYR A 202 -5.85 1.86 -11.20
CA TYR A 202 -5.16 2.27 -12.42
C TYR A 202 -3.73 2.74 -12.13
N PHE A 203 -2.74 2.10 -12.76
CA PHE A 203 -1.34 2.53 -12.76
C PHE A 203 -1.00 3.16 -14.11
N ALA A 204 -0.82 4.48 -14.15
CA ALA A 204 -0.50 5.18 -15.39
C ALA A 204 0.94 4.92 -15.85
N ALA A 205 1.89 4.83 -14.91
CA ALA A 205 3.34 4.69 -15.17
C ALA A 205 3.97 3.45 -14.53
N GLY A 206 3.14 2.46 -14.17
CA GLY A 206 3.56 1.22 -13.55
C GLY A 206 3.71 1.33 -12.04
N GLY A 207 3.99 0.19 -11.40
CA GLY A 207 4.05 0.08 -9.95
C GLY A 207 3.88 -1.35 -9.45
N SER A 208 3.50 -1.48 -8.19
CA SER A 208 3.14 -2.75 -7.57
C SER A 208 1.72 -2.72 -6.99
N PHE A 209 0.97 -3.79 -7.22
CA PHE A 209 -0.33 -4.00 -6.60
C PHE A 209 -0.31 -5.30 -5.79
N ASN A 210 -0.50 -5.21 -4.48
CA ASN A 210 -0.56 -6.35 -3.57
C ASN A 210 -1.93 -6.39 -2.89
N GLN A 211 -2.67 -7.46 -3.12
CA GLN A 211 -3.98 -7.65 -2.53
C GLN A 211 -4.02 -8.92 -1.68
N SER A 212 -4.50 -8.81 -0.45
CA SER A 212 -4.75 -9.97 0.43
C SER A 212 -6.04 -10.70 0.07
N ALA A 213 -6.30 -11.80 0.76
CA ALA A 213 -7.49 -12.63 0.55
C ALA A 213 -8.82 -11.92 0.87
N THR A 214 -8.81 -10.89 1.72
CA THR A 214 -10.02 -10.11 2.03
C THR A 214 -10.25 -8.96 1.06
N GLY A 215 -9.21 -8.58 0.30
CA GLY A 215 -9.27 -7.46 -0.62
C GLY A 215 -10.20 -7.74 -1.80
N THR A 216 -10.95 -6.71 -2.18
CA THR A 216 -11.79 -6.70 -3.38
C THR A 216 -11.47 -5.47 -4.25
N VAL A 217 -11.30 -5.68 -5.55
CA VAL A 217 -11.19 -4.61 -6.55
C VAL A 217 -12.17 -4.87 -7.67
N GLY A 218 -12.99 -3.87 -8.02
CA GLY A 218 -13.93 -3.98 -9.13
C GLY A 218 -15.07 -2.98 -9.00
N THR A 219 -16.32 -3.43 -9.10
CA THR A 219 -17.49 -2.56 -8.99
C THR A 219 -18.61 -3.26 -8.24
N ASN A 220 -19.23 -2.68 -7.23
CA ASN A 220 -20.40 -3.31 -6.62
C ASN A 220 -21.58 -3.29 -7.63
N GLY A 221 -21.75 -4.36 -8.41
CA GLY A 221 -22.80 -4.51 -9.42
C GLY A 221 -22.58 -3.80 -10.77
N GLY A 222 -21.34 -3.43 -11.14
CA GLY A 222 -21.05 -2.57 -12.30
C GLY A 222 -20.06 -3.13 -13.33
N THR A 223 -19.61 -2.24 -14.21
CA THR A 223 -19.15 -2.55 -15.58
C THR A 223 -17.69 -2.16 -15.91
N GLY A 224 -16.85 -1.81 -14.93
CA GLY A 224 -15.47 -1.33 -15.13
C GLY A 224 -14.39 -2.40 -15.26
N TYR A 225 -13.13 -1.98 -15.41
CA TYR A 225 -11.94 -2.83 -15.30
C TYR A 225 -11.56 -3.06 -13.83
N GLY A 226 -10.84 -4.15 -13.55
CA GLY A 226 -10.27 -4.40 -12.22
C GLY A 226 -8.98 -3.60 -12.00
N VAL A 227 -7.84 -4.25 -12.23
CA VAL A 227 -6.49 -3.67 -12.11
C VAL A 227 -5.88 -3.47 -13.50
N VAL A 228 -5.43 -2.25 -13.79
CA VAL A 228 -4.84 -1.89 -15.08
C VAL A 228 -3.45 -1.30 -14.90
N PHE A 229 -2.49 -1.85 -15.64
CA PHE A 229 -1.13 -1.31 -15.81
C PHE A 229 -0.98 -0.77 -17.23
N ASN A 230 -0.83 0.55 -17.36
CA ASN A 230 -0.83 1.22 -18.66
C ASN A 230 0.53 1.25 -19.36
N THR A 231 1.61 1.42 -18.59
CA THR A 231 3.01 1.31 -19.02
C THR A 231 3.90 1.05 -17.81
N GLY A 232 5.20 0.84 -17.99
CA GLY A 232 6.17 0.71 -16.90
C GLY A 232 6.14 -0.65 -16.20
N GLY A 233 6.62 -0.69 -14.95
CA GLY A 233 6.73 -1.94 -14.20
C GLY A 233 5.37 -2.52 -13.83
N VAL A 234 5.20 -3.82 -14.07
CA VAL A 234 4.11 -4.64 -13.54
C VAL A 234 4.69 -5.51 -12.44
N ALA A 235 4.22 -5.30 -11.22
CA ALA A 235 4.62 -6.10 -10.07
C ALA A 235 3.43 -6.38 -9.16
N GLY A 236 3.53 -7.49 -8.42
CA GLY A 236 2.70 -7.73 -7.25
C GLY A 236 1.88 -9.00 -7.31
N THR A 237 0.88 -9.05 -6.45
CA THR A 237 0.13 -10.26 -6.10
C THR A 237 -1.35 -9.98 -5.92
N ASN A 238 -2.18 -10.95 -6.28
CA ASN A 238 -3.59 -10.99 -5.91
C ASN A 238 -3.89 -12.29 -5.18
N ALA A 239 -4.26 -12.21 -3.90
CA ALA A 239 -4.84 -13.32 -3.14
C ALA A 239 -6.37 -13.19 -2.96
N GLY A 240 -6.94 -12.03 -3.28
CA GLY A 240 -8.36 -11.71 -3.11
C GLY A 240 -9.15 -11.79 -4.41
N MET A 241 -10.21 -11.00 -4.49
CA MET A 241 -11.09 -10.93 -5.67
C MET A 241 -10.77 -9.68 -6.49
N VAL A 242 -10.41 -9.86 -7.75
CA VAL A 242 -10.42 -8.78 -8.75
C VAL A 242 -11.43 -9.14 -9.81
N TYR A 243 -12.33 -8.22 -10.10
CA TYR A 243 -13.41 -8.49 -11.04
C TYR A 243 -13.73 -7.28 -11.91
N GLY A 244 -14.22 -7.59 -13.12
CA GLY A 244 -14.70 -6.64 -14.10
C GLY A 244 -16.03 -7.07 -14.67
N ALA A 245 -16.62 -6.23 -15.53
CA ALA A 245 -17.81 -6.53 -16.29
C ALA A 245 -17.64 -7.68 -17.27
N SER A 246 -18.77 -8.16 -17.80
CA SER A 246 -18.84 -9.09 -18.93
C SER A 246 -18.18 -8.61 -20.23
N ALA A 247 -17.93 -7.31 -20.39
CA ALA A 247 -17.27 -6.72 -21.55
C ALA A 247 -15.89 -6.09 -21.23
N THR A 248 -15.34 -6.34 -20.04
CA THR A 248 -14.07 -5.76 -19.59
C THR A 248 -13.15 -6.83 -19.01
N TYR A 249 -12.09 -6.39 -18.31
CA TYR A 249 -10.99 -7.24 -17.84
C TYR A 249 -10.80 -7.08 -16.34
N ALA A 250 -10.54 -8.19 -15.64
CA ALA A 250 -10.16 -8.12 -14.23
C ALA A 250 -8.70 -7.68 -14.09
N PHE A 251 -7.81 -8.19 -14.93
CA PHE A 251 -6.41 -7.77 -14.99
C PHE A 251 -6.03 -7.37 -16.42
N TRP A 252 -5.42 -6.19 -16.59
CA TRP A 252 -4.98 -5.72 -17.90
C TRP A 252 -3.60 -5.07 -17.85
N ALA A 253 -2.61 -5.71 -18.45
CA ALA A 253 -1.33 -5.09 -18.77
C ALA A 253 -1.32 -4.65 -20.24
N ARG A 254 -1.05 -3.36 -20.50
CA ARG A 254 -1.11 -2.77 -21.86
C ARG A 254 0.02 -1.78 -22.09
N GLY A 255 0.06 -1.19 -23.28
CA GLY A 255 1.11 -0.25 -23.68
C GLY A 255 2.49 -0.88 -23.59
N ALA A 256 3.44 -0.19 -22.96
CA ALA A 256 4.79 -0.69 -22.72
C ALA A 256 4.97 -1.23 -21.29
N ALA A 257 3.91 -1.80 -20.70
CA ALA A 257 3.99 -2.42 -19.38
C ALA A 257 4.77 -3.75 -19.43
N THR A 258 5.71 -3.97 -18.53
CA THR A 258 6.54 -5.19 -18.47
C THR A 258 6.75 -5.64 -17.04
N GLY A 259 6.97 -6.94 -16.81
CA GLY A 259 7.25 -7.45 -15.46
C GLY A 259 6.46 -8.71 -15.14
N THR A 260 6.21 -8.93 -13.85
CA THR A 260 5.66 -10.19 -13.34
C THR A 260 4.50 -9.93 -12.38
N PHE A 261 3.42 -10.69 -12.52
CA PHE A 261 2.29 -10.64 -11.60
C PHE A 261 1.88 -12.04 -11.17
N SER A 262 1.47 -12.23 -9.91
CA SER A 262 0.99 -13.53 -9.42
C SER A 262 -0.46 -13.45 -8.94
N ASN A 263 -1.29 -14.38 -9.40
CA ASN A 263 -2.68 -14.55 -8.96
C ASN A 263 -2.85 -15.86 -8.20
N SER A 264 -3.01 -15.79 -6.88
CA SER A 264 -3.47 -16.90 -6.03
C SER A 264 -4.95 -16.80 -5.64
N GLY A 265 -5.56 -15.63 -5.87
CA GLY A 265 -6.98 -15.36 -5.65
C GLY A 265 -7.83 -15.62 -6.89
N THR A 266 -8.79 -14.75 -7.14
CA THR A 266 -9.70 -14.84 -8.29
C THR A 266 -9.62 -13.62 -9.18
N PHE A 267 -9.49 -13.85 -10.48
CA PHE A 267 -9.80 -12.90 -11.54
C PHE A 267 -11.11 -13.31 -12.23
N SER A 268 -12.08 -12.41 -12.35
CA SER A 268 -13.36 -12.71 -13.00
C SER A 268 -13.89 -11.52 -13.79
N ALA A 269 -13.97 -11.63 -15.12
CA ALA A 269 -14.55 -10.61 -15.99
C ALA A 269 -14.97 -11.22 -17.32
N GLY A 270 -15.32 -10.40 -18.32
CA GLY A 270 -15.52 -10.84 -19.70
C GLY A 270 -14.33 -11.62 -20.23
N THR A 271 -13.15 -11.02 -20.09
CA THR A 271 -11.86 -11.73 -20.15
C THR A 271 -11.17 -11.61 -18.81
N GLY A 272 -10.82 -12.73 -18.18
CA GLY A 272 -10.21 -12.71 -16.83
C GLY A 272 -8.92 -11.89 -16.78
N ALA A 273 -7.93 -12.26 -17.58
CA ALA A 273 -6.65 -11.54 -17.69
C ALA A 273 -6.26 -11.25 -19.14
N VAL A 274 -5.75 -10.04 -19.39
CA VAL A 274 -5.26 -9.60 -20.70
C VAL A 274 -3.82 -9.11 -20.58
N LEU A 275 -2.90 -9.79 -21.27
CA LEU A 275 -1.52 -9.36 -21.46
C LEU A 275 -1.38 -8.81 -22.89
N ALA A 276 -1.65 -7.51 -23.03
CA ALA A 276 -1.60 -6.80 -24.31
C ALA A 276 -0.26 -6.12 -24.57
N SER A 277 0.55 -5.90 -23.53
CA SER A 277 1.93 -5.46 -23.65
C SER A 277 2.88 -6.63 -23.90
N ASN A 278 4.16 -6.34 -24.11
CA ASN A 278 5.18 -7.34 -24.39
C ASN A 278 5.93 -7.75 -23.11
N GLY A 279 6.32 -9.02 -23.00
CA GLY A 279 7.22 -9.48 -21.94
C GLY A 279 6.63 -9.45 -20.52
N VAL A 280 5.32 -9.61 -20.38
CA VAL A 280 4.66 -9.78 -19.08
C VAL A 280 4.55 -11.26 -18.74
N ALA A 281 4.94 -11.61 -17.52
CA ALA A 281 4.69 -12.93 -16.96
C ALA A 281 3.53 -12.88 -15.95
N LEU A 282 2.53 -13.72 -16.15
CA LEU A 282 1.44 -13.95 -15.20
C LEU A 282 1.55 -15.37 -14.65
N THR A 283 1.82 -15.50 -13.36
CA THR A 283 1.72 -16.78 -12.65
C THR A 283 0.35 -16.90 -12.02
N ASN A 284 -0.35 -17.99 -12.28
CA ASN A 284 -1.61 -18.30 -11.65
C ASN A 284 -1.45 -19.53 -10.75
N THR A 285 -1.98 -19.46 -9.54
CA THR A 285 -2.22 -20.58 -8.63
C THR A 285 -3.65 -20.56 -8.08
N GLY A 286 -4.44 -19.56 -8.45
CA GLY A 286 -5.86 -19.42 -8.12
C GLY A 286 -6.77 -19.61 -9.32
N THR A 287 -7.87 -18.86 -9.35
CA THR A 287 -8.90 -18.96 -10.41
C THR A 287 -8.84 -17.77 -11.37
N ILE A 288 -8.94 -18.03 -12.67
CA ILE A 288 -9.18 -17.01 -13.70
C ILE A 288 -10.42 -17.41 -14.48
N THR A 289 -11.46 -16.57 -14.44
CA THR A 289 -12.73 -16.79 -15.12
C THR A 289 -12.95 -15.74 -16.20
N GLY A 290 -13.15 -16.22 -17.43
CA GLY A 290 -13.59 -15.44 -18.57
C GLY A 290 -15.06 -15.73 -18.85
N THR A 291 -15.96 -14.92 -18.29
CA THR A 291 -17.40 -15.05 -18.48
C THR A 291 -17.84 -14.85 -19.94
N GLY A 292 -17.04 -14.15 -20.74
CA GLY A 292 -17.19 -14.03 -22.20
C GLY A 292 -16.54 -15.16 -22.99
N GLY A 293 -16.01 -16.20 -22.33
CA GLY A 293 -15.42 -17.39 -22.93
C GLY A 293 -13.90 -17.43 -22.95
N THR A 294 -13.20 -16.30 -22.77
CA THR A 294 -11.72 -16.24 -22.74
C THR A 294 -11.24 -15.97 -21.32
N ALA A 295 -10.59 -16.93 -20.68
CA ALA A 295 -10.00 -16.73 -19.35
C ALA A 295 -8.74 -15.86 -19.42
N VAL A 296 -7.84 -16.15 -20.35
CA VAL A 296 -6.59 -15.40 -20.53
C VAL A 296 -6.37 -15.06 -22.00
N SER A 297 -6.03 -13.80 -22.30
CA SER A 297 -5.70 -13.31 -23.64
C SER A 297 -4.28 -12.76 -23.69
N LEU A 298 -3.44 -13.32 -24.56
CA LEU A 298 -2.04 -12.93 -24.79
C LEU A 298 -1.93 -12.27 -26.17
N THR A 299 -2.19 -10.97 -26.25
CA THR A 299 -2.18 -10.25 -27.54
C THR A 299 -0.85 -9.57 -27.83
N GLY A 300 -0.08 -9.21 -26.80
CA GLY A 300 1.32 -8.78 -26.98
C GLY A 300 2.25 -9.98 -27.16
N SER A 301 3.53 -9.71 -27.40
CA SER A 301 4.57 -10.72 -27.68
C SER A 301 5.49 -11.01 -26.50
N GLY A 302 6.06 -12.21 -26.46
CA GLY A 302 7.01 -12.62 -25.42
C GLY A 302 6.39 -12.75 -24.02
N ASN A 303 5.06 -12.80 -23.94
CA ASN A 303 4.35 -12.95 -22.67
C ASN A 303 4.44 -14.40 -22.18
N THR A 304 4.43 -14.58 -20.86
CA THR A 304 4.43 -15.92 -20.25
C THR A 304 3.21 -16.08 -19.35
N LEU A 305 2.41 -17.12 -19.58
CA LEU A 305 1.39 -17.58 -18.63
C LEU A 305 1.93 -18.82 -17.94
N ILE A 306 2.10 -18.78 -16.62
CA ILE A 306 2.53 -19.91 -15.81
C ILE A 306 1.33 -20.40 -15.01
N LEU A 307 0.94 -21.67 -15.20
CA LEU A 307 -0.10 -22.31 -14.40
C LEU A 307 0.55 -23.19 -13.33
N GLY A 308 0.55 -22.67 -12.11
CA GLY A 308 0.98 -23.33 -10.89
C GLY A 308 -0.01 -24.37 -10.38
N THR A 309 0.39 -25.19 -9.41
CA THR A 309 -0.53 -26.05 -8.62
C THR A 309 -1.70 -25.21 -8.08
N GLY A 310 -2.93 -25.68 -8.26
CA GLY A 310 -4.16 -24.99 -7.84
C GLY A 310 -4.79 -24.10 -8.91
N SER A 311 -4.15 -23.92 -10.07
CA SER A 311 -4.70 -23.14 -11.18
C SER A 311 -6.04 -23.66 -11.67
N VAL A 312 -7.03 -22.77 -11.76
CA VAL A 312 -8.31 -23.01 -12.43
C VAL A 312 -8.52 -21.96 -13.52
N LEU A 313 -8.75 -22.40 -14.75
CA LEU A 313 -9.15 -21.54 -15.87
C LEU A 313 -10.57 -21.87 -16.30
N ASN A 314 -11.50 -20.94 -16.11
CA ASN A 314 -12.86 -21.05 -16.59
C ASN A 314 -13.01 -20.22 -17.87
N GLY A 315 -12.63 -20.83 -18.99
CA GLY A 315 -12.58 -20.21 -20.32
C GLY A 315 -11.36 -20.66 -21.11
N SER A 316 -11.20 -20.14 -22.32
CA SER A 316 -10.05 -20.41 -23.19
C SER A 316 -8.84 -19.55 -22.85
N VAL A 317 -7.65 -20.06 -23.18
CA VAL A 317 -6.44 -19.22 -23.33
C VAL A 317 -6.29 -18.91 -24.81
N ALA A 318 -6.29 -17.63 -25.17
CA ALA A 318 -6.10 -17.16 -26.54
C ALA A 318 -4.75 -16.45 -26.66
N SER A 319 -4.01 -16.70 -27.74
CA SER A 319 -2.74 -16.03 -28.01
C SER A 319 -2.67 -15.61 -29.48
N THR A 320 -2.43 -14.33 -29.73
CA THR A 320 -2.24 -13.78 -31.09
C THR A 320 -0.87 -13.13 -31.28
N GLY A 321 -0.18 -12.79 -30.19
CA GLY A 321 1.20 -12.30 -30.26
C GLY A 321 2.21 -13.41 -30.51
N THR A 322 3.45 -13.02 -30.81
CA THR A 322 4.55 -13.94 -31.10
C THR A 322 5.34 -14.29 -29.84
N ASN A 323 5.97 -15.46 -29.81
CA ASN A 323 6.82 -15.92 -28.70
C ASN A 323 6.14 -15.92 -27.33
N ASN A 324 4.80 -16.00 -27.30
CA ASN A 324 4.08 -16.20 -26.05
C ASN A 324 4.26 -17.64 -25.59
N VAL A 325 4.43 -17.83 -24.29
CA VAL A 325 4.71 -19.12 -23.66
C VAL A 325 3.60 -19.44 -22.65
N LEU A 326 3.02 -20.63 -22.78
CA LEU A 326 2.24 -21.25 -21.71
C LEU A 326 3.11 -22.30 -21.03
N THR A 327 3.34 -22.13 -19.73
CA THR A 327 4.12 -23.04 -18.90
C THR A 327 3.21 -23.69 -17.88
N LEU A 328 3.19 -25.02 -17.83
CA LEU A 328 2.47 -25.79 -16.82
C LEU A 328 3.46 -26.23 -15.74
N GLN A 329 3.38 -25.65 -14.55
CA GLN A 329 4.26 -25.91 -13.42
C GLN A 329 3.43 -26.41 -12.23
N GLY A 330 3.11 -27.70 -12.20
CA GLY A 330 2.39 -28.31 -11.09
C GLY A 330 3.15 -29.51 -10.53
N SER A 331 3.27 -29.58 -9.22
CA SER A 331 3.52 -30.86 -8.54
C SER A 331 2.19 -31.61 -8.47
N CYS A 332 2.09 -32.70 -9.24
CA CYS A 332 1.05 -33.69 -9.00
C CYS A 332 1.65 -34.80 -8.12
N SER A 333 1.03 -35.07 -6.97
CA SER A 333 1.13 -36.39 -6.34
C SER A 333 0.07 -37.28 -7.01
N ALA A 334 0.37 -38.56 -7.23
CA ALA A 334 -0.45 -39.49 -7.99
C ALA A 334 -1.92 -39.59 -7.52
N ASP A 335 -2.22 -39.15 -6.29
CA ASP A 335 -3.55 -39.24 -5.67
C ASP A 335 -4.49 -38.04 -5.97
N ASN A 336 -4.01 -36.93 -6.57
CA ASN A 336 -4.81 -35.73 -6.83
C ASN A 336 -4.75 -35.21 -8.27
N CYS A 337 -4.30 -36.04 -9.22
CA CYS A 337 -4.17 -35.63 -10.63
C CYS A 337 -5.44 -35.89 -11.45
N SER A 338 -6.61 -35.47 -10.95
CA SER A 338 -7.83 -35.44 -11.74
C SER A 338 -8.16 -34.00 -12.15
N THR A 339 -8.04 -33.74 -13.45
CA THR A 339 -8.49 -32.56 -14.21
C THR A 339 -7.55 -31.35 -14.29
N TRP A 340 -6.53 -31.45 -15.16
CA TRP A 340 -6.16 -30.30 -15.99
C TRP A 340 -7.17 -30.23 -17.15
N THR A 341 -8.21 -29.40 -17.03
CA THR A 341 -9.17 -29.20 -18.14
C THR A 341 -8.69 -28.05 -19.01
N ILE A 342 -7.88 -28.33 -20.03
CA ILE A 342 -7.54 -27.34 -21.08
C ILE A 342 -8.58 -27.47 -22.19
N THR A 343 -9.59 -26.59 -22.20
CA THR A 343 -10.74 -26.73 -23.13
C THR A 343 -10.43 -26.32 -24.58
N ARG A 344 -9.31 -25.65 -24.85
CA ARG A 344 -8.71 -25.46 -26.19
C ARG A 344 -7.54 -24.50 -26.09
N ILE A 345 -6.39 -24.86 -26.66
CA ILE A 345 -5.37 -23.91 -27.13
C ILE A 345 -5.62 -23.83 -28.63
N ARG A 346 -5.97 -22.64 -29.14
CA ARG A 346 -6.01 -22.35 -30.58
C ARG A 346 -5.02 -21.24 -30.87
#